data_AF-A0A177ECV3-F1
#
_entry.id   AF-A0A177ECV3-F1
#
_cell.length_a   1.000
_cell.length_b   1.000
_cell.length_c   1.000
_cell.angle_alpha   90.00
_cell.angle_beta   90.00
_cell.angle_gamma   90.00
#
_symmetry.space_group_name_H-M   'P 1'
#
loop_
_entity.id
_entity.type
_entity.pdbx_description
1 polymer ?
#
loop_
_entity_poly.entity_id
_entity_poly.type
_entity_poly.pdbx_seq_one_letter_code
_entity_poly.pdbx_strand_id
1 'polypeptide(L)'
;MVASVWVRGTRQADVMCSDTQHIQQTLDFFEISDCMLHSRERSGKKYIATDQSMSYCQIDIGRYSLETIPDQMVQGMSFINLILENKDPRVDQPLHKKIVEKIFRALGSIKADILVLEDLNLSGTAQPVDVNSQIDMGPSAMGINPETNNATTPTLKLQVSMLRMKNMTESSIRWVLGHIDVSECELSLCISSVPTITNLQFLDTFNPLVLCELHIRNAVNLTSIDCMFLKECKVMFSFTLGEMTKPVSASGETLRGIAAKRWGFLAVPSEVWYAVVTVARSAVSVDRLRLSIDLLYRFNAFWSLKPPAKALVRDQLILTLRNADADKKTKKEAGLRNIFGWIDRCISPEVEYVEIEGLIEQKPKLSSNQAICIEPFLPRLDHIHLKIGDVSINRIFHTRNILWIASDAYSAWQQGKLDSEIKRVTKDAVVPICSGQTPRPFLSKVARRNTNPMCFMCQKSVSEIAEQINQTELLYIGVVCEVGHVVCNVCYESLLQNNDNNHPIFCSTQCKPLVHGLSGAGAIERNSEGKIGFKLVWREYVVCE
;
A
#
# COMPACT_ATOMS: atom_id res chain seq x y z
N MET A 1 -7.63 -5.17 0.60
CA MET A 1 -7.47 -4.59 1.96
C MET A 1 -8.85 -4.39 2.54
N VAL A 2 -9.43 -5.45 3.07
CA VAL A 2 -10.73 -5.38 3.73
C VAL A 2 -10.46 -4.75 5.09
N ALA A 3 -10.62 -3.43 5.21
CA ALA A 3 -10.86 -2.84 6.50
C ALA A 3 -12.16 -3.49 6.99
N SER A 4 -12.06 -4.45 7.90
CA SER A 4 -13.19 -4.96 8.63
C SER A 4 -13.74 -3.81 9.47
N VAL A 5 -14.61 -3.01 8.84
CA VAL A 5 -15.43 -2.02 9.51
C VAL A 5 -16.36 -2.82 10.41
N TRP A 6 -15.94 -3.00 11.66
CA TRP A 6 -16.83 -3.47 12.71
C TRP A 6 -17.88 -2.38 12.91
N VAL A 7 -19.04 -2.56 12.27
CA VAL A 7 -20.23 -1.75 12.52
C VAL A 7 -20.65 -2.04 13.96
N ARG A 8 -20.21 -1.21 14.92
CA ARG A 8 -20.67 -1.29 16.31
C ARG A 8 -22.16 -0.93 16.33
N GLY A 9 -23.00 -1.93 16.57
CA GLY A 9 -24.44 -1.75 16.81
C GLY A 9 -24.68 -0.77 17.95
N THR A 10 -25.57 0.19 17.71
CA THR A 10 -25.88 1.30 18.61
C THR A 10 -26.68 0.85 19.84
N ARG A 11 -26.45 1.58 20.95
CA ARG A 11 -27.10 1.51 22.28
C ARG A 11 -26.56 0.47 23.26
N GLN A 12 -25.28 0.56 23.58
CA GLN A 12 -24.80 0.06 24.87
C GLN A 12 -25.19 1.09 25.94
N ALA A 13 -25.89 0.65 27.00
CA ALA A 13 -26.19 1.50 28.14
C ALA A 13 -24.88 2.09 28.67
N ASP A 14 -24.84 3.41 28.86
CA ASP A 14 -23.63 4.12 29.31
C ASP A 14 -23.16 3.55 30.65
N VAL A 15 -22.09 2.75 30.60
CA VAL A 15 -21.41 2.27 31.79
C VAL A 15 -20.71 3.48 32.40
N MET A 16 -21.04 3.80 33.65
CA MET A 16 -20.38 4.86 34.42
C MET A 16 -19.25 4.25 35.25
N CYS A 17 -18.17 5.00 35.43
CA CYS A 17 -17.11 4.54 36.33
C CYS A 17 -17.61 4.55 37.79
N SER A 18 -17.35 3.45 38.51
CA SER A 18 -17.74 3.28 39.91
C SER A 18 -16.81 4.00 40.89
N ASP A 19 -15.63 4.44 40.44
CA ASP A 19 -14.67 5.13 41.28
C ASP A 19 -15.03 6.61 41.41
N THR A 20 -15.63 6.97 42.53
CA THR A 20 -16.00 8.35 42.84
C THR A 20 -14.87 9.15 43.50
N GLN A 21 -13.80 8.51 43.97
CA GLN A 21 -12.79 9.16 44.82
C GLN A 21 -11.86 10.08 44.01
N HIS A 22 -11.63 9.77 42.74
CA HIS A 22 -10.67 10.49 41.88
C HIS A 22 -11.32 11.32 40.77
N ILE A 23 -12.65 11.49 40.78
CA ILE A 23 -13.40 12.15 39.71
C ILE A 23 -12.93 13.59 39.51
N GLN A 24 -12.87 14.40 40.57
CA GLN A 24 -12.51 15.81 40.43
C GLN A 24 -11.07 15.97 39.96
N GLN A 25 -10.12 15.22 40.55
CA GLN A 25 -8.71 15.23 40.16
C GLN A 25 -8.52 14.84 38.69
N THR A 26 -9.30 13.87 38.19
CA THR A 26 -9.28 13.48 36.79
C THR A 26 -9.83 14.60 35.92
N LEU A 27 -10.98 15.18 36.26
CA LEU A 27 -11.55 16.30 35.51
C LEU A 27 -10.59 17.49 35.44
N ASP A 28 -10.02 17.89 36.58
CA ASP A 28 -9.05 18.99 36.68
C ASP A 28 -7.81 18.71 35.81
N PHE A 29 -7.30 17.48 35.83
CA PHE A 29 -6.17 17.08 35.00
C PHE A 29 -6.49 17.26 33.51
N PHE A 30 -7.63 16.75 33.02
CA PHE A 30 -7.98 16.85 31.61
C PHE A 30 -8.35 18.29 31.19
N GLU A 31 -8.93 19.09 32.09
CA GLU A 31 -9.27 20.50 31.88
C GLU A 31 -8.03 21.37 31.60
N ILE A 32 -6.88 21.09 32.24
CA ILE A 32 -5.61 21.80 31.96
C ILE A 32 -5.22 21.74 30.47
N SER A 33 -5.54 20.63 29.79
CA SER A 33 -5.28 20.44 28.35
C SER A 33 -6.47 20.82 27.47
N ASP A 34 -7.49 21.49 28.01
CA ASP A 34 -8.74 21.79 27.32
C ASP A 34 -9.47 20.52 26.82
N CYS A 35 -9.19 19.33 27.39
CA CYS A 35 -9.89 18.08 27.06
C CYS A 35 -11.10 17.91 27.98
N MET A 36 -12.31 18.10 27.43
CA MET A 36 -13.55 17.93 28.18
C MET A 36 -14.00 16.47 28.18
N LEU A 37 -13.81 15.78 29.30
CA LEU A 37 -14.32 14.41 29.45
C LEU A 37 -15.85 14.40 29.52
N HIS A 38 -16.45 13.42 28.84
CA HIS A 38 -17.87 13.14 28.97
C HIS A 38 -18.18 12.75 30.41
N SER A 39 -19.05 13.55 31.01
CA SER A 39 -19.52 13.36 32.37
C SER A 39 -21.03 13.56 32.44
N ARG A 40 -21.65 12.96 33.45
CA ARG A 40 -23.07 13.11 33.75
C ARG A 40 -23.25 13.37 35.22
N GLU A 41 -24.30 14.12 35.54
CA GLU A 41 -24.71 14.34 36.91
C GLU A 41 -25.89 13.43 37.24
N ARG A 42 -25.78 12.67 38.34
CA ARG A 42 -26.86 11.84 38.87
C ARG A 42 -26.97 12.08 40.37
N SER A 43 -28.15 12.51 40.82
CA SER A 43 -28.41 12.80 42.22
C SER A 43 -27.40 13.79 42.84
N GLY A 44 -27.02 14.84 42.09
CA GLY A 44 -26.06 15.85 42.56
C GLY A 44 -24.60 15.40 42.58
N LYS A 45 -24.28 14.20 42.05
CA LYS A 45 -22.91 13.69 41.93
C LYS A 45 -22.52 13.62 40.46
N LYS A 46 -21.34 14.12 40.12
CA LYS A 46 -20.75 14.04 38.79
C LYS A 46 -20.06 12.68 38.62
N TYR A 47 -20.25 12.05 37.46
CA TYR A 47 -19.68 10.77 37.06
C TYR A 47 -18.99 10.92 35.71
N ILE A 48 -17.81 10.33 35.55
CA ILE A 48 -17.13 10.25 34.25
C ILE A 48 -17.66 9.02 33.51
N ALA A 49 -18.05 9.19 32.25
CA ALA A 49 -18.45 8.07 31.40
C ALA A 49 -17.24 7.16 31.13
N THR A 50 -17.42 5.84 31.13
CA THR A 50 -16.32 4.92 30.81
C THR A 50 -15.91 5.05 29.34
N ASP A 51 -16.89 5.26 28.46
CA ASP A 51 -16.66 5.47 27.04
C ASP A 51 -16.47 6.96 26.71
N GLN A 52 -15.28 7.32 26.24
CA GLN A 52 -14.88 8.64 25.78
C GLN A 52 -14.70 8.66 24.24
N SER A 53 -15.29 7.68 23.54
CA SER A 53 -15.16 7.51 22.10
C SER A 53 -15.65 8.70 21.26
N MET A 54 -16.61 9.46 21.77
CA MET A 54 -17.22 10.58 21.05
C MET A 54 -16.33 11.83 20.99
N SER A 55 -15.29 11.90 21.81
CA SER A 55 -14.37 13.04 21.89
C SER A 55 -12.96 12.64 21.47
N TYR A 56 -12.32 13.48 20.66
CA TYR A 56 -10.89 13.42 20.48
C TYR A 56 -10.21 14.03 21.70
N CYS A 57 -9.44 13.24 22.46
CA CYS A 57 -8.75 13.75 23.63
C CYS A 57 -7.26 13.95 23.36
N GLN A 58 -6.80 15.16 23.66
CA GLN A 58 -5.44 15.61 23.46
C GLN A 58 -4.94 16.19 24.79
N ILE A 59 -3.84 15.63 25.28
CA ILE A 59 -3.19 16.03 26.53
C ILE A 59 -1.87 16.70 26.17
N ASP A 60 -1.78 18.00 26.43
CA ASP A 60 -0.58 18.80 26.24
C ASP A 60 0.28 18.71 27.50
N ILE A 61 1.20 17.75 27.51
CA ILE A 61 2.06 17.43 28.65
C ILE A 61 2.91 18.65 29.07
N GLY A 62 3.19 19.58 28.15
CA GLY A 62 3.94 20.81 28.45
C GLY A 62 3.24 21.75 29.44
N ARG A 63 1.92 21.60 29.64
CA ARG A 63 1.14 22.41 30.59
C ARG A 63 1.19 21.92 32.02
N TYR A 64 1.77 20.75 32.28
CA TYR A 64 1.76 20.12 33.59
C TYR A 64 3.09 20.30 34.34
N SER A 65 2.98 20.52 35.64
CA SER A 65 4.07 20.35 36.61
C SER A 65 3.86 19.07 37.43
N LEU A 66 4.89 18.65 38.18
CA LEU A 66 4.80 17.48 39.06
C LEU A 66 3.68 17.62 40.12
N GLU A 67 3.35 18.84 40.52
CA GLU A 67 2.31 19.16 41.51
C GLU A 67 0.91 19.07 40.91
N THR A 68 0.75 19.45 39.64
CA THR A 68 -0.56 19.46 38.95
C THR A 68 -1.03 18.07 38.51
N ILE A 69 -0.12 17.10 38.40
CA ILE A 69 -0.47 15.74 38.01
C ILE A 69 -0.92 14.98 39.27
N PRO A 70 -2.14 14.43 39.31
CA PRO A 70 -2.59 13.67 40.47
C PRO A 70 -1.82 12.35 40.60
N ASP A 71 -1.81 11.76 41.80
CA ASP A 71 -1.14 10.47 42.00
C ASP A 71 -1.93 9.30 41.39
N GLN A 72 -3.25 9.45 41.27
CA GLN A 72 -4.18 8.47 40.69
C GLN A 72 -5.31 9.20 39.93
N MET A 73 -5.79 8.58 38.87
CA MET A 73 -6.98 9.01 38.12
C MET A 73 -8.02 7.90 38.08
N VAL A 74 -9.24 8.27 37.69
CA VAL A 74 -10.32 7.32 37.40
C VAL A 74 -9.84 6.31 36.34
N GLN A 75 -9.88 5.03 36.68
CA GLN A 75 -9.40 3.95 35.81
C GLN A 75 -10.49 3.47 34.83
N GLY A 76 -10.06 2.78 33.77
CA GLY A 76 -10.95 2.07 32.84
C GLY A 76 -11.59 2.93 31.75
N MET A 77 -11.15 4.19 31.57
CA MET A 77 -11.60 5.03 30.47
C MET A 77 -11.18 4.45 29.11
N SER A 78 -12.08 4.54 28.11
CA SER A 78 -11.87 4.06 26.75
C SER A 78 -11.97 5.19 25.74
N PHE A 79 -10.98 5.34 24.87
CA PHE A 79 -10.93 6.40 23.86
C PHE A 79 -10.96 5.83 22.42
N ILE A 80 -11.45 6.58 21.44
CA ILE A 80 -11.11 6.25 20.03
C ILE A 80 -9.68 6.73 19.76
N ASN A 81 -9.39 8.00 20.05
CA ASN A 81 -8.08 8.59 19.87
C ASN A 81 -7.66 9.31 21.14
N LEU A 82 -6.49 8.94 21.68
CA LEU A 82 -5.82 9.67 22.75
C LEU A 82 -4.47 10.16 22.23
N ILE A 83 -4.20 11.46 22.37
CA ILE A 83 -2.91 12.06 22.03
C ILE A 83 -2.25 12.57 23.30
N LEU A 84 -1.00 12.17 23.52
CA LEU A 84 -0.10 12.77 24.48
C LEU A 84 1.00 13.50 23.71
N GLU A 85 1.06 14.80 23.85
CA GLU A 85 2.01 15.63 23.10
C GLU A 85 2.65 16.71 23.98
N ASN A 86 3.70 17.35 23.47
CA ASN A 86 4.27 18.54 24.10
C ASN A 86 4.22 19.70 23.10
N LYS A 87 3.22 20.59 23.22
CA LYS A 87 3.03 21.70 22.29
C LYS A 87 3.91 22.91 22.54
N ASP A 88 4.70 22.96 23.61
CA ASP A 88 5.40 24.18 23.99
C ASP A 88 6.30 24.67 22.82
N PRO A 89 6.02 25.84 22.21
CA PRO A 89 6.77 26.31 21.05
C PRO A 89 8.20 26.76 21.41
N ARG A 90 8.56 26.77 22.71
CA ARG A 90 9.89 27.15 23.22
C ARG A 90 10.84 25.94 23.30
N VAL A 91 10.45 24.79 22.76
CA VAL A 91 11.06 23.45 22.92
C VAL A 91 12.37 23.28 22.17
N ASP A 92 13.40 23.97 22.65
CA ASP A 92 14.76 23.39 22.68
C ASP A 92 15.02 22.68 24.02
N GLN A 93 14.18 22.90 25.04
CA GLN A 93 14.33 22.24 26.35
C GLN A 93 13.62 20.87 26.35
N PRO A 94 14.34 19.77 26.64
CA PRO A 94 13.72 18.45 26.73
C PRO A 94 12.71 18.37 27.88
N LEU A 95 11.66 17.60 27.67
CA LEU A 95 10.63 17.34 28.68
C LEU A 95 11.22 16.53 29.84
N HIS A 96 10.91 16.96 31.07
CA HIS A 96 11.42 16.30 32.26
C HIS A 96 10.82 14.90 32.40
N LYS A 97 11.66 13.86 32.34
CA LYS A 97 11.27 12.43 32.41
C LYS A 97 10.26 12.11 33.53
N LYS A 98 10.45 12.69 34.73
CA LYS A 98 9.56 12.47 35.89
C LYS A 98 8.11 12.93 35.66
N ILE A 99 7.88 13.95 34.81
CA ILE A 99 6.53 14.42 34.48
C ILE A 99 5.79 13.34 33.69
N VAL A 100 6.42 12.82 32.63
CA VAL A 100 5.83 11.75 31.81
C VAL A 100 5.62 10.48 32.62
N GLU A 101 6.58 10.12 33.47
CA GLU A 101 6.44 8.96 34.36
C GLU A 101 5.26 9.12 35.34
N LYS A 102 5.09 10.32 35.93
CA LYS A 102 3.97 10.61 36.83
C LYS A 102 2.64 10.55 36.10
N ILE A 103 2.56 11.08 34.87
CA ILE A 103 1.36 10.99 34.02
C ILE A 103 1.03 9.53 33.68
N PHE A 104 2.03 8.74 33.27
CA PHE A 104 1.84 7.32 32.94
C PHE A 104 1.29 6.54 34.15
N ARG A 105 1.87 6.79 35.34
CA ARG A 105 1.42 6.18 36.59
C ARG A 105 0.01 6.62 36.99
N ALA A 106 -0.31 7.90 36.85
CA ALA A 106 -1.62 8.46 37.20
C ALA A 106 -2.72 7.92 36.28
N LEU A 107 -2.43 7.81 34.99
CA LEU A 107 -3.32 7.19 34.01
C LEU A 107 -3.51 5.69 34.30
N GLY A 108 -2.45 4.98 34.70
CA GLY A 108 -2.50 3.59 35.18
C GLY A 108 -2.81 2.59 34.06
N SER A 109 -4.07 2.53 33.61
CA SER A 109 -4.50 1.73 32.47
C SER A 109 -5.32 2.54 31.48
N ILE A 110 -4.93 2.45 30.20
CA ILE A 110 -5.61 3.14 29.09
C ILE A 110 -6.11 2.12 28.09
N LYS A 111 -7.38 2.23 27.73
CA LYS A 111 -7.96 1.58 26.56
C LYS A 111 -8.17 2.62 25.46
N ALA A 112 -7.62 2.40 24.28
CA ALA A 112 -7.85 3.29 23.14
C ALA A 112 -7.78 2.57 21.81
N ASP A 113 -8.55 2.96 20.79
CA ASP A 113 -8.31 2.40 19.45
C ASP A 113 -6.92 2.85 18.94
N ILE A 114 -6.60 4.16 19.10
CA ILE A 114 -5.32 4.76 18.70
C ILE A 114 -4.74 5.59 19.86
N LEU A 115 -3.50 5.30 20.24
CA LEU A 115 -2.68 6.17 21.10
C LEU A 115 -1.59 6.84 20.27
N VAL A 116 -1.50 8.17 20.32
CA VAL A 116 -0.45 8.96 19.67
C VAL A 116 0.44 9.60 20.73
N LEU A 117 1.74 9.41 20.60
CA LEU A 117 2.77 10.08 21.39
C LEU A 117 3.56 10.98 20.44
N GLU A 118 3.50 12.29 20.64
CA GLU A 118 4.04 13.28 19.70
C GLU A 118 4.93 14.28 20.45
N ASP A 119 6.10 14.63 19.90
CA ASP A 119 7.01 15.63 20.47
C ASP A 119 7.54 15.35 21.90
N LEU A 120 7.49 14.10 22.36
CA LEU A 120 7.96 13.69 23.69
C LEU A 120 9.48 13.47 23.73
N ASN A 121 10.25 14.54 23.58
CA ASN A 121 11.72 14.50 23.63
C ASN A 121 12.21 14.60 25.08
N LEU A 122 12.65 13.47 25.64
CA LEU A 122 13.10 13.35 27.03
C LEU A 122 14.60 13.61 27.16
N SER A 123 15.01 14.41 28.15
CA SER A 123 16.43 14.66 28.43
C SER A 123 17.14 13.36 28.79
N GLY A 124 18.10 12.94 27.96
CA GLY A 124 18.94 11.76 28.20
C GLY A 124 19.99 11.97 29.29
N THR A 125 20.19 13.20 29.75
CA THR A 125 21.04 13.48 30.89
C THR A 125 20.32 13.03 32.16
N ALA A 126 20.60 11.80 32.59
CA ALA A 126 20.87 11.61 34.00
C ALA A 126 21.94 12.66 34.33
N GLN A 127 21.52 13.83 34.83
CA GLN A 127 22.49 14.75 35.40
C GLN A 127 23.30 13.88 36.36
N PRO A 128 24.62 13.77 36.16
CA PRO A 128 25.45 13.20 37.21
C PRO A 128 25.13 14.08 38.41
N VAL A 129 24.35 13.54 39.34
CA VAL A 129 24.26 14.13 40.66
C VAL A 129 25.71 14.17 41.09
N ASP A 130 26.26 15.37 41.28
CA ASP A 130 27.60 15.61 41.82
C ASP A 130 27.66 14.94 43.20
N VAL A 131 27.79 13.63 43.22
CA VAL A 131 28.16 12.89 44.40
C VAL A 131 29.66 13.11 44.49
N ASN A 132 30.00 14.17 45.22
CA ASN A 132 31.33 14.56 45.68
C ASN A 132 31.91 13.47 46.61
N SER A 133 31.95 12.22 46.18
CA SER A 133 32.63 11.13 46.87
C SER A 133 33.96 10.88 46.17
N GLN A 134 34.99 11.56 46.68
CA GLN A 134 36.37 11.09 46.62
C GLN A 134 36.40 9.61 47.05
N ILE A 135 36.49 8.68 46.11
CA ILE A 135 36.97 7.35 46.39
C ILE A 135 38.09 7.03 45.41
N ASP A 136 39.13 6.53 46.03
CA ASP A 136 40.52 6.38 45.62
C ASP A 136 40.71 5.47 44.41
N MET A 137 41.76 5.76 43.64
CA MET A 137 42.08 5.11 42.37
C MET A 137 42.58 3.67 42.55
N GLY A 138 41.86 2.72 41.95
CA GLY A 138 42.38 1.38 41.65
C GLY A 138 42.36 1.13 40.13
N PRO A 139 43.45 0.63 39.51
CA PRO A 139 43.49 0.36 38.08
C PRO A 139 42.82 -0.99 37.82
N SER A 140 41.63 -1.00 37.20
CA SER A 140 41.04 -2.25 36.71
C SER A 140 40.28 -2.05 35.41
N ALA A 141 40.82 -2.74 34.41
CA ALA A 141 40.21 -3.41 33.25
C ALA A 141 39.02 -2.73 32.55
N MET A 142 39.16 -2.61 31.22
CA MET A 142 38.12 -2.35 30.23
C MET A 142 36.94 -3.34 30.32
N GLY A 143 36.09 -3.19 31.32
CA GLY A 143 34.79 -3.82 31.42
C GLY A 143 33.75 -2.88 30.83
N ILE A 144 33.18 -3.27 29.70
CA ILE A 144 31.89 -2.73 29.22
C ILE A 144 30.94 -2.90 30.40
N ASN A 145 30.61 -1.80 31.07
CA ASN A 145 29.70 -1.82 32.21
C ASN A 145 28.30 -1.98 31.62
N PRO A 146 27.65 -3.16 31.70
CA PRO A 146 26.25 -3.24 31.33
C PRO A 146 25.54 -2.37 32.36
N GLU A 147 24.96 -1.25 31.94
CA GLU A 147 23.98 -0.55 32.74
C GLU A 147 23.04 -1.61 33.29
N THR A 148 23.11 -1.80 34.60
CA THR A 148 22.38 -2.86 35.28
C THR A 148 20.93 -2.53 35.09
N ASN A 149 20.30 -3.25 34.17
CA ASN A 149 18.87 -3.21 33.85
C ASN A 149 18.09 -3.55 35.13
N ASN A 150 17.95 -2.59 36.03
CA ASN A 150 16.93 -2.62 37.05
C ASN A 150 15.62 -2.62 36.28
N ALA A 151 15.02 -3.81 36.13
CA ALA A 151 13.76 -4.01 35.44
C ALA A 151 12.74 -3.04 36.05
N THR A 152 12.54 -1.91 35.36
CA THR A 152 11.64 -0.88 35.84
C THR A 152 10.24 -1.42 35.56
N THR A 153 9.44 -1.59 36.61
CA THR A 153 8.06 -2.07 36.45
C THR A 153 7.33 -1.10 35.50
N PRO A 154 6.69 -1.61 34.42
CA PRO A 154 5.92 -0.77 33.51
C PRO A 154 4.93 0.08 34.29
N THR A 155 4.87 1.38 33.99
CA THR A 155 4.04 2.34 34.72
C THR A 155 2.66 2.54 34.10
N LEU A 156 2.49 2.15 32.84
CA LEU A 156 1.25 2.33 32.08
C LEU A 156 0.84 1.05 31.35
N LYS A 157 -0.30 0.47 31.71
CA LYS A 157 -0.89 -0.67 31.00
C LYS A 157 -1.76 -0.20 29.84
N LEU A 158 -1.45 -0.65 28.63
CA LEU A 158 -2.16 -0.27 27.42
C LEU A 158 -3.05 -1.41 26.92
N GLN A 159 -4.23 -1.05 26.42
CA GLN A 159 -5.07 -1.88 25.58
C GLN A 159 -5.39 -1.08 24.30
N VAL A 160 -4.49 -1.16 23.33
CA VAL A 160 -4.58 -0.35 22.09
C VAL A 160 -4.45 -1.18 20.82
N SER A 161 -5.14 -0.75 19.75
CA SER A 161 -5.00 -1.38 18.42
C SER A 161 -3.90 -0.73 17.59
N MET A 162 -3.57 0.53 17.85
CA MET A 162 -2.50 1.25 17.16
C MET A 162 -1.75 2.19 18.11
N LEU A 163 -0.42 2.08 18.10
CA LEU A 163 0.49 2.97 18.80
C LEU A 163 1.26 3.80 17.77
N ARG A 164 1.12 5.12 17.81
CA ARG A 164 1.84 6.06 16.95
C ARG A 164 2.84 6.86 17.77
N MET A 165 4.08 6.94 17.29
CA MET A 165 5.14 7.75 17.88
C MET A 165 5.67 8.71 16.83
N LYS A 166 5.63 10.01 17.11
CA LYS A 166 5.93 11.07 16.15
C LYS A 166 6.90 12.09 16.71
N ASN A 167 7.86 12.50 15.89
CA ASN A 167 8.82 13.56 16.25
C ASN A 167 9.52 13.35 17.60
N MET A 168 9.89 12.09 17.87
CA MET A 168 10.58 11.70 19.10
C MET A 168 12.03 11.28 18.80
N THR A 169 12.91 11.43 19.78
CA THR A 169 14.25 10.83 19.71
C THR A 169 14.24 9.31 19.92
N GLU A 170 15.25 8.62 19.41
CA GLU A 170 15.45 7.17 19.65
C GLU A 170 15.46 6.85 21.16
N SER A 171 16.15 7.66 21.97
CA SER A 171 16.22 7.49 23.42
C SER A 171 14.86 7.63 24.10
N SER A 172 14.03 8.58 23.66
CA SER A 172 12.69 8.80 24.19
C SER A 172 11.75 7.65 23.84
N ILE A 173 11.83 7.17 22.60
CA ILE A 173 11.06 6.00 22.16
C ILE A 173 11.44 4.77 22.98
N ARG A 174 12.75 4.47 23.10
CA ARG A 174 13.24 3.37 23.92
C ARG A 174 12.73 3.45 25.36
N TRP A 175 12.80 4.65 25.96
CA TRP A 175 12.31 4.86 27.31
C TRP A 175 10.81 4.57 27.43
N VAL A 176 9.98 5.16 26.55
CA VAL A 176 8.54 4.96 26.54
C VAL A 176 8.19 3.49 26.38
N LEU A 177 8.79 2.80 25.40
CA LEU A 177 8.53 1.37 25.14
C LEU A 177 8.88 0.50 26.35
N GLY A 178 9.86 0.89 27.17
CA GLY A 178 10.20 0.21 28.42
C GLY A 178 9.30 0.55 29.61
N HIS A 179 8.43 1.57 29.50
CA HIS A 179 7.54 2.02 30.59
C HIS A 179 6.06 1.75 30.29
N ILE A 180 5.73 1.21 29.12
CA ILE A 180 4.40 0.77 28.76
C ILE A 180 4.32 -0.76 28.77
N ASP A 181 3.23 -1.30 29.31
CA ASP A 181 2.87 -2.71 29.19
C ASP A 181 1.85 -2.89 28.08
N VAL A 182 2.27 -3.56 27.00
CA VAL A 182 1.45 -3.91 25.84
C VAL A 182 1.32 -5.43 25.68
N SER A 183 1.68 -6.21 26.69
CA SER A 183 1.79 -7.68 26.61
C SER A 183 0.49 -8.40 26.27
N GLU A 184 -0.65 -7.74 26.43
CA GLU A 184 -1.99 -8.22 26.10
C GLU A 184 -2.53 -7.63 24.78
N CYS A 185 -1.74 -6.82 24.05
CA CYS A 185 -2.20 -6.12 22.85
C CYS A 185 -1.82 -6.82 21.54
N GLU A 186 -2.80 -6.94 20.65
CA GLU A 186 -2.58 -7.11 19.21
C GLU A 186 -2.60 -5.73 18.55
N LEU A 187 -1.45 -5.18 18.18
CA LEU A 187 -1.36 -3.77 17.76
C LEU A 187 -0.51 -3.54 16.50
N SER A 188 -0.77 -2.40 15.86
CA SER A 188 0.11 -1.80 14.83
C SER A 188 0.99 -0.72 15.45
N LEU A 189 2.30 -0.76 15.16
CA LEU A 189 3.25 0.27 15.58
C LEU A 189 3.62 1.17 14.39
N CYS A 190 3.44 2.48 14.55
CA CYS A 190 3.83 3.48 13.56
C CYS A 190 4.79 4.50 14.19
N ILE A 191 6.02 4.57 13.67
CA ILE A 191 7.03 5.53 14.08
C ILE A 191 7.31 6.46 12.90
N SER A 192 7.12 7.77 13.07
CA SER A 192 7.29 8.72 11.97
C SER A 192 7.98 10.02 12.37
N SER A 193 8.69 10.64 11.43
CA SER A 193 9.43 11.89 11.63
C SER A 193 10.47 11.76 12.75
N VAL A 194 11.30 10.73 12.67
CA VAL A 194 12.25 10.34 13.72
C VAL A 194 13.68 10.41 13.21
N PRO A 195 14.22 11.62 12.99
CA PRO A 195 15.49 11.79 12.31
C PRO A 195 16.67 11.23 13.12
N THR A 196 16.53 11.00 14.43
CA THR A 196 17.64 10.51 15.27
C THR A 196 17.83 9.00 15.25
N ILE A 197 16.84 8.24 14.75
CA ILE A 197 16.91 6.78 14.73
C ILE A 197 17.94 6.33 13.69
N THR A 198 18.88 5.49 14.11
CA THR A 198 19.89 4.90 13.22
C THR A 198 19.66 3.42 12.95
N ASN A 199 19.03 2.71 13.88
CA ASN A 199 18.71 1.28 13.78
C ASN A 199 17.41 0.96 14.53
N LEU A 200 16.83 -0.23 14.30
CA LEU A 200 15.57 -0.65 14.93
C LEU A 200 15.73 -1.54 16.18
N GLN A 201 16.96 -1.73 16.70
CA GLN A 201 17.21 -2.65 17.82
C GLN A 201 16.57 -2.20 19.14
N PHE A 202 16.25 -0.92 19.28
CA PHE A 202 15.50 -0.43 20.44
C PHE A 202 14.09 -1.08 20.54
N LEU A 203 13.58 -1.67 19.47
CA LEU A 203 12.33 -2.42 19.49
C LEU A 203 12.47 -3.78 20.18
N ASP A 204 13.68 -4.27 20.44
CA ASP A 204 13.89 -5.60 21.02
C ASP A 204 13.39 -5.70 22.47
N THR A 205 13.16 -4.56 23.14
CA THR A 205 12.53 -4.48 24.46
C THR A 205 11.01 -4.34 24.42
N PHE A 206 10.42 -4.15 23.23
CA PHE A 206 8.97 -4.01 23.08
C PHE A 206 8.33 -5.39 23.02
N ASN A 207 7.29 -5.62 23.83
CA ASN A 207 6.72 -6.95 24.03
C ASN A 207 5.18 -6.97 23.89
N PRO A 208 4.63 -6.72 22.68
CA PRO A 208 3.20 -6.89 22.43
C PRO A 208 2.82 -8.37 22.32
N LEU A 209 1.54 -8.71 22.52
CA LEU A 209 1.02 -10.06 22.26
C LEU A 209 1.22 -10.43 20.78
N VAL A 210 0.82 -9.53 19.88
CA VAL A 210 1.02 -9.65 18.44
C VAL A 210 1.36 -8.27 17.86
N LEU A 211 2.42 -8.20 17.06
CA LEU A 211 2.71 -7.02 16.26
C LEU A 211 2.10 -7.18 14.86
N CYS A 212 0.90 -6.64 14.67
CA CYS A 212 0.14 -6.74 13.42
C CYS A 212 0.87 -6.07 12.25
N GLU A 213 1.32 -4.84 12.48
CA GLU A 213 1.97 -4.01 11.45
C GLU A 213 3.11 -3.19 12.04
N LEU A 214 4.16 -2.98 11.25
CA LEU A 214 5.29 -2.12 11.60
C LEU A 214 5.51 -1.09 10.50
N HIS A 215 5.33 0.20 10.83
CA HIS A 215 5.56 1.31 9.90
C HIS A 215 6.63 2.25 10.44
N ILE A 216 7.69 2.46 9.67
CA ILE A 216 8.73 3.46 9.94
C ILE A 216 8.72 4.47 8.80
N ARG A 217 8.54 5.75 9.10
CA ARG A 217 8.49 6.82 8.08
C ARG A 217 9.40 7.98 8.45
N ASN A 218 10.00 8.62 7.45
CA ASN A 218 10.81 9.82 7.63
C ASN A 218 11.91 9.64 8.71
N ALA A 219 12.55 8.46 8.70
CA ALA A 219 13.69 8.13 9.56
C ALA A 219 14.97 8.37 8.77
N VAL A 220 15.27 9.64 8.48
CA VAL A 220 16.31 10.04 7.50
C VAL A 220 17.72 9.52 7.81
N ASN A 221 18.02 9.18 9.07
CA ASN A 221 19.31 8.62 9.48
C ASN A 221 19.30 7.10 9.69
N LEU A 222 18.20 6.40 9.39
CA LEU A 222 18.09 4.95 9.54
C LEU A 222 19.03 4.25 8.53
N THR A 223 19.97 3.46 9.04
CA THR A 223 20.93 2.70 8.23
C THR A 223 20.78 1.19 8.37
N SER A 224 20.14 0.71 9.43
CA SER A 224 19.84 -0.71 9.63
C SER A 224 18.40 -0.95 10.10
N ILE A 225 17.73 -1.96 9.55
CA ILE A 225 16.41 -2.43 10.03
C ILE A 225 16.51 -3.67 10.91
N ASP A 226 17.69 -3.99 11.43
CA ASP A 226 17.85 -5.15 12.31
C ASP A 226 17.06 -4.96 13.62
N CYS A 227 16.15 -5.89 13.88
CA CYS A 227 15.44 -6.06 15.14
C CYS A 227 14.88 -7.49 15.24
N MET A 228 14.60 -7.94 16.46
CA MET A 228 14.11 -9.30 16.74
C MET A 228 12.76 -9.58 16.07
N PHE A 229 11.88 -8.58 15.96
CA PHE A 229 10.59 -8.77 15.28
C PHE A 229 10.71 -9.21 13.82
N LEU A 230 11.69 -8.66 13.09
CA LEU A 230 11.89 -9.00 11.69
C LEU A 230 12.73 -10.28 11.54
N LYS A 231 13.73 -10.50 12.40
CA LYS A 231 14.53 -11.74 12.42
C LYS A 231 13.67 -12.98 12.69
N GLU A 232 12.77 -12.88 13.66
CA GLU A 232 11.91 -13.99 14.12
C GLU A 232 10.55 -14.05 13.43
N CYS A 233 10.33 -13.24 12.38
CA CYS A 233 9.07 -13.19 11.64
C CYS A 233 7.83 -12.84 12.50
N LYS A 234 8.00 -12.05 13.57
CA LYS A 234 6.93 -11.70 14.53
C LYS A 234 6.03 -10.53 14.11
N VAL A 235 6.40 -9.76 13.08
CA VAL A 235 5.47 -8.84 12.42
C VAL A 235 4.49 -9.67 11.60
N MET A 236 3.17 -9.51 11.70
CA MET A 236 2.22 -10.45 11.08
C MET A 236 1.81 -10.08 9.65
N PHE A 237 1.31 -8.87 9.40
CA PHE A 237 0.61 -8.55 8.16
C PHE A 237 1.39 -7.58 7.26
N SER A 238 1.92 -6.51 7.85
CA SER A 238 2.46 -5.38 7.10
C SER A 238 3.80 -4.89 7.63
N PHE A 239 4.73 -4.62 6.72
CA PHE A 239 5.97 -3.92 7.02
C PHE A 239 6.17 -2.77 6.02
N THR A 240 6.36 -1.56 6.53
CA THR A 240 6.51 -0.34 5.72
C THR A 240 7.71 0.48 6.16
N LEU A 241 8.59 0.78 5.21
CA LEU A 241 9.69 1.74 5.31
C LEU A 241 9.44 2.85 4.27
N GLY A 242 9.06 4.03 4.74
CA GLY A 242 8.74 5.18 3.90
C GLY A 242 9.69 6.35 4.10
N GLU A 243 9.87 7.15 3.05
CA GLU A 243 10.54 8.47 3.16
C GLU A 243 11.98 8.42 3.74
N MET A 244 12.72 7.36 3.42
CA MET A 244 14.16 7.27 3.76
C MET A 244 14.99 8.08 2.76
N THR A 245 16.05 8.71 3.25
CA THR A 245 17.03 9.45 2.43
C THR A 245 18.38 8.75 2.33
N LYS A 246 18.72 7.89 3.31
CA LYS A 246 19.93 7.07 3.29
C LYS A 246 19.61 5.63 2.87
N PRO A 247 20.58 4.93 2.23
CA PRO A 247 20.46 3.50 1.98
C PRO A 247 20.29 2.74 3.30
N VAL A 248 19.30 1.86 3.33
CA VAL A 248 18.98 1.02 4.49
C VAL A 248 19.51 -0.39 4.25
N SER A 249 20.18 -0.94 5.26
CA SER A 249 20.73 -2.30 5.25
C SER A 249 20.04 -3.20 6.28
N ALA A 250 20.33 -4.50 6.22
CA ALA A 250 19.86 -5.48 7.18
C ALA A 250 20.83 -6.66 7.23
N SER A 251 20.93 -7.31 8.39
CA SER A 251 21.63 -8.57 8.53
C SER A 251 20.97 -9.70 7.73
N GLY A 252 21.74 -10.73 7.41
CA GLY A 252 21.22 -11.90 6.69
C GLY A 252 20.09 -12.63 7.42
N GLU A 253 20.07 -12.58 8.76
CA GLU A 253 18.98 -13.14 9.57
C GLU A 253 17.68 -12.36 9.38
N THR A 254 17.74 -11.02 9.50
CA THR A 254 16.59 -10.13 9.27
C THR A 254 16.04 -10.29 7.85
N LEU A 255 16.91 -10.33 6.84
CA LEU A 255 16.49 -10.51 5.44
C LEU A 255 15.83 -11.87 5.22
N ARG A 256 16.35 -12.95 5.81
CA ARG A 256 15.73 -14.28 5.77
C ARG A 256 14.39 -14.29 6.47
N GLY A 257 14.26 -13.62 7.62
CA GLY A 257 12.99 -13.48 8.32
C GLY A 257 11.94 -12.77 7.48
N ILE A 258 12.31 -11.67 6.81
CA ILE A 258 11.41 -10.98 5.87
C ILE A 258 11.01 -11.90 4.70
N ALA A 259 11.94 -12.69 4.15
CA ALA A 259 11.66 -13.60 3.03
C ALA A 259 10.85 -14.85 3.41
N ALA A 260 10.83 -15.26 4.69
CA ALA A 260 10.36 -16.58 5.12
C ALA A 260 8.82 -16.73 5.17
N LYS A 261 8.06 -15.64 5.03
CA LYS A 261 6.60 -15.66 5.16
C LYS A 261 5.89 -14.88 4.06
N ARG A 262 4.56 -15.04 4.01
CA ARG A 262 3.67 -14.21 3.17
C ARG A 262 3.40 -12.87 3.84
N TRP A 263 3.46 -11.79 3.07
CA TRP A 263 3.08 -10.45 3.51
C TRP A 263 1.74 -10.02 2.91
N GLY A 264 0.87 -9.43 3.73
CA GLY A 264 -0.34 -8.76 3.22
C GLY A 264 -0.02 -7.39 2.60
N PHE A 265 1.02 -6.72 3.11
CA PHE A 265 1.59 -5.52 2.50
C PHE A 265 3.08 -5.40 2.84
N LEU A 266 3.90 -5.17 1.82
CA LEU A 266 5.33 -4.91 2.00
C LEU A 266 5.70 -3.65 1.23
N ALA A 267 6.14 -2.62 1.94
CA ALA A 267 6.57 -1.36 1.35
C ALA A 267 7.99 -1.04 1.78
N VAL A 268 8.98 -1.14 0.89
CA VAL A 268 10.39 -0.99 1.26
C VAL A 268 11.20 -0.26 0.17
N PRO A 269 12.36 0.32 0.51
CA PRO A 269 13.35 0.73 -0.49
C PRO A 269 13.77 -0.44 -1.38
N SER A 270 14.06 -0.14 -2.63
CA SER A 270 14.44 -1.12 -3.65
C SER A 270 15.68 -1.94 -3.29
N GLU A 271 16.60 -1.36 -2.51
CA GLU A 271 17.83 -1.97 -2.01
C GLU A 271 17.54 -3.04 -0.97
N VAL A 272 16.58 -2.78 -0.07
CA VAL A 272 16.12 -3.76 0.93
C VAL A 272 15.43 -4.90 0.20
N TRP A 273 14.53 -4.60 -0.75
CA TRP A 273 13.89 -5.62 -1.57
C TRP A 273 14.89 -6.50 -2.32
N TYR A 274 15.87 -5.88 -3.00
CA TYR A 274 16.96 -6.58 -3.69
C TYR A 274 17.69 -7.54 -2.74
N ALA A 275 18.02 -7.09 -1.53
CA ALA A 275 18.71 -7.91 -0.54
C ALA A 275 17.84 -9.08 -0.06
N VAL A 276 16.53 -8.85 0.17
CA VAL A 276 15.56 -9.89 0.56
C VAL A 276 15.47 -10.98 -0.50
N VAL A 277 15.23 -10.62 -1.78
CA VAL A 277 15.07 -11.63 -2.84
C VAL A 277 16.37 -12.37 -3.19
N THR A 278 17.53 -11.77 -2.87
CA THR A 278 18.84 -12.42 -3.07
C THR A 278 19.10 -13.52 -2.03
N VAL A 279 18.64 -13.33 -0.78
CA VAL A 279 18.81 -14.34 0.28
C VAL A 279 17.67 -15.36 0.34
N ALA A 280 16.56 -15.07 -0.33
CA ALA A 280 15.39 -15.93 -0.33
C ALA A 280 15.70 -17.28 -0.99
N ARG A 281 15.34 -18.38 -0.31
CA ARG A 281 15.47 -19.75 -0.85
C ARG A 281 14.31 -20.13 -1.77
N SER A 282 13.24 -19.37 -1.74
CA SER A 282 11.97 -19.59 -2.44
C SER A 282 11.37 -18.26 -2.88
N ALA A 283 10.30 -18.31 -3.68
CA ALA A 283 9.59 -17.10 -4.10
C ALA A 283 9.02 -16.36 -2.89
N VAL A 284 9.38 -15.08 -2.73
CA VAL A 284 8.79 -14.20 -1.70
C VAL A 284 7.34 -13.93 -2.07
N SER A 285 6.40 -14.24 -1.18
CA SER A 285 4.96 -14.06 -1.40
C SER A 285 4.47 -12.77 -0.75
N VAL A 286 3.86 -11.89 -1.54
CA VAL A 286 3.36 -10.60 -1.09
C VAL A 286 2.04 -10.33 -1.80
N ASP A 287 0.99 -9.96 -1.08
CA ASP A 287 -0.28 -9.60 -1.72
C ASP A 287 -0.16 -8.22 -2.38
N ARG A 288 0.44 -7.26 -1.67
CA ARG A 288 0.69 -5.90 -2.18
C ARG A 288 2.13 -5.46 -1.91
N LEU A 289 2.88 -5.18 -2.98
CA LEU A 289 4.28 -4.78 -2.93
C LEU A 289 4.43 -3.33 -3.36
N ARG A 290 5.04 -2.48 -2.51
CA ARG A 290 5.44 -1.12 -2.87
C ARG A 290 6.94 -0.95 -2.78
N LEU A 291 7.59 -0.53 -3.87
CA LEU A 291 9.02 -0.27 -3.92
C LEU A 291 9.28 1.22 -4.13
N SER A 292 10.10 1.80 -3.26
CA SER A 292 10.69 3.13 -3.51
C SER A 292 12.05 2.96 -4.17
N ILE A 293 12.20 3.46 -5.39
CA ILE A 293 13.43 3.32 -6.19
C ILE A 293 14.07 4.69 -6.32
N ASP A 294 15.25 4.87 -5.73
CA ASP A 294 16.04 6.08 -5.94
C ASP A 294 16.85 5.96 -7.24
N LEU A 295 16.67 6.91 -8.15
CA LEU A 295 17.36 6.92 -9.43
C LEU A 295 18.85 7.29 -9.32
N LEU A 296 19.29 7.89 -8.20
CA LEU A 296 20.67 8.37 -8.02
C LEU A 296 21.68 7.26 -7.77
N TYR A 297 21.29 6.17 -7.11
CA TYR A 297 22.20 5.16 -6.59
C TYR A 297 22.09 3.84 -7.35
N ARG A 298 23.19 3.42 -8.00
CA ARG A 298 23.38 2.06 -8.57
C ARG A 298 22.23 1.56 -9.46
N PHE A 299 21.54 2.48 -10.14
CA PHE A 299 20.34 2.21 -10.91
C PHE A 299 20.44 0.98 -11.83
N ASN A 300 21.59 0.80 -12.49
CA ASN A 300 21.84 -0.34 -13.37
C ASN A 300 21.85 -1.71 -12.68
N ALA A 301 22.28 -1.81 -11.41
CA ALA A 301 22.33 -3.08 -10.70
C ALA A 301 20.92 -3.58 -10.35
N PHE A 302 20.01 -2.67 -9.99
CA PHE A 302 18.63 -3.00 -9.66
C PHE A 302 17.90 -3.60 -10.87
N TRP A 303 17.97 -2.96 -12.04
CA TRP A 303 17.30 -3.48 -13.25
C TRP A 303 17.94 -4.76 -13.77
N SER A 304 19.24 -4.95 -13.55
CA SER A 304 19.96 -6.15 -13.99
C SER A 304 19.76 -7.34 -13.05
N LEU A 305 19.03 -7.16 -11.95
CA LEU A 305 18.73 -8.23 -11.00
C LEU A 305 18.06 -9.42 -11.69
N LYS A 306 18.52 -10.61 -11.33
CA LYS A 306 17.93 -11.90 -11.68
C LYS A 306 17.76 -12.69 -10.38
N PRO A 307 16.61 -12.58 -9.70
CA PRO A 307 16.40 -13.31 -8.46
C PRO A 307 16.33 -14.83 -8.77
N PRO A 308 16.67 -15.70 -7.80
CA PRO A 308 16.61 -17.15 -7.98
C PRO A 308 15.19 -17.65 -8.30
N ALA A 309 14.17 -16.92 -7.83
CA ALA A 309 12.77 -17.15 -8.15
C ALA A 309 12.04 -15.81 -8.33
N LYS A 310 11.05 -15.76 -9.21
CA LYS A 310 10.14 -14.60 -9.32
C LYS A 310 9.32 -14.47 -8.03
N ALA A 311 9.21 -13.27 -7.48
CA ALA A 311 8.35 -13.01 -6.33
C ALA A 311 6.88 -13.17 -6.72
N LEU A 312 6.10 -13.78 -5.84
CA LEU A 312 4.67 -13.98 -6.03
C LEU A 312 3.93 -12.73 -5.53
N VAL A 313 3.63 -11.81 -6.44
CA VAL A 313 2.80 -10.61 -6.18
C VAL A 313 1.42 -10.85 -6.74
N ARG A 314 0.41 -10.96 -5.87
CA ARG A 314 -0.96 -11.33 -6.28
C ARG A 314 -1.80 -10.13 -6.68
N ASP A 315 -1.97 -9.17 -5.78
CA ASP A 315 -2.97 -8.13 -5.96
C ASP A 315 -2.37 -6.92 -6.67
N GLN A 316 -1.31 -6.33 -6.09
CA GLN A 316 -0.85 -5.00 -6.51
C GLN A 316 0.67 -4.81 -6.38
N LEU A 317 1.28 -4.30 -7.44
CA LEU A 317 2.65 -3.80 -7.49
C LEU A 317 2.67 -2.28 -7.65
N ILE A 318 3.36 -1.57 -6.77
CA ILE A 318 3.51 -0.11 -6.81
C ILE A 318 5.00 0.23 -6.86
N LEU A 319 5.43 0.95 -7.89
CA LEU A 319 6.79 1.42 -8.06
C LEU A 319 6.83 2.95 -7.99
N THR A 320 7.41 3.50 -6.93
CA THR A 320 7.59 4.96 -6.80
C THR A 320 9.03 5.30 -7.12
N LEU A 321 9.26 5.93 -8.28
CA LEU A 321 10.57 6.38 -8.74
C LEU A 321 10.85 7.76 -8.14
N ARG A 322 11.95 7.90 -7.40
CA ARG A 322 12.37 9.16 -6.79
C ARG A 322 13.51 9.78 -7.58
N ASN A 323 13.33 11.05 -7.94
CA ASN A 323 14.22 11.76 -8.82
C ASN A 323 14.72 13.02 -8.12
N ALA A 324 15.65 12.87 -7.17
CA ALA A 324 16.17 14.03 -6.45
C ALA A 324 17.03 14.93 -7.37
N ASP A 325 17.83 14.36 -8.28
CA ASP A 325 18.72 15.12 -9.18
C ASP A 325 19.15 14.31 -10.44
N ALA A 326 18.29 13.45 -10.99
CA ALA A 326 18.74 12.55 -12.06
C ALA A 326 19.16 13.33 -13.32
N ASP A 327 20.42 13.15 -13.70
CA ASP A 327 20.98 13.64 -14.94
C ASP A 327 20.22 13.08 -16.17
N LYS A 328 20.58 13.58 -17.36
CA LYS A 328 19.91 13.12 -18.58
C LYS A 328 20.13 11.64 -18.91
N LYS A 329 21.19 11.02 -18.39
CA LYS A 329 21.57 9.64 -18.70
C LYS A 329 20.72 8.65 -17.90
N THR A 330 20.55 8.89 -16.60
CA THR A 330 19.74 8.07 -15.70
C THR A 330 18.28 7.99 -16.16
N LYS A 331 17.74 9.08 -16.72
CA LYS A 331 16.38 9.10 -17.29
C LYS A 331 16.18 8.14 -18.48
N LYS A 332 17.23 7.87 -19.26
CA LYS A 332 17.14 6.92 -20.40
C LYS A 332 17.10 5.47 -19.93
N GLU A 333 17.80 5.16 -18.85
CA GLU A 333 17.81 3.82 -18.25
C GLU A 333 16.48 3.53 -17.53
N ALA A 334 15.76 4.55 -17.06
CA ALA A 334 14.49 4.40 -16.34
C ALA A 334 13.26 4.27 -17.26
N GLY A 335 13.46 3.97 -18.54
CA GLY A 335 12.36 3.86 -19.49
C GLY A 335 11.43 2.69 -19.17
N LEU A 336 10.16 2.81 -19.59
CA LEU A 336 9.13 1.78 -19.42
C LEU A 336 9.60 0.38 -19.81
N ARG A 337 10.38 0.26 -20.90
CA ARG A 337 10.95 -1.01 -21.35
C ARG A 337 11.82 -1.70 -20.28
N ASN A 338 12.65 -0.93 -19.57
CA ASN A 338 13.53 -1.51 -18.55
C ASN A 338 12.75 -1.87 -17.29
N ILE A 339 11.78 -1.04 -16.91
CA ILE A 339 10.89 -1.29 -15.77
C ILE A 339 10.10 -2.57 -16.00
N PHE A 340 9.37 -2.69 -17.10
CA PHE A 340 8.58 -3.88 -17.39
C PHE A 340 9.44 -5.10 -17.70
N GLY A 341 10.63 -4.92 -18.29
CA GLY A 341 11.58 -6.02 -18.41
C GLY A 341 12.05 -6.54 -17.05
N TRP A 342 12.21 -5.67 -16.05
CA TRP A 342 12.51 -6.09 -14.68
C TRP A 342 11.30 -6.73 -14.00
N ILE A 343 10.09 -6.18 -14.18
CA ILE A 343 8.86 -6.78 -13.65
C ILE A 343 8.74 -8.21 -14.18
N ASP A 344 8.89 -8.43 -15.49
CA ASP A 344 8.87 -9.77 -16.07
C ASP A 344 9.93 -10.67 -15.43
N ARG A 345 11.17 -10.21 -15.26
CA ARG A 345 12.23 -11.04 -14.67
C ARG A 345 12.04 -11.34 -13.19
N CYS A 346 11.42 -10.45 -12.43
CA CYS A 346 11.45 -10.50 -10.97
C CYS A 346 10.09 -10.78 -10.32
N ILE A 347 8.98 -10.54 -11.02
CA ILE A 347 7.63 -10.63 -10.48
C ILE A 347 6.83 -11.68 -11.25
N SER A 348 6.06 -12.48 -10.54
CA SER A 348 5.19 -13.51 -11.12
C SER A 348 4.17 -12.88 -12.08
N PRO A 349 3.74 -13.61 -13.14
CA PRO A 349 2.72 -13.14 -14.07
C PRO A 349 1.31 -13.01 -13.47
N GLU A 350 1.15 -13.29 -12.17
CA GLU A 350 -0.12 -13.27 -11.45
C GLU A 350 -0.58 -11.88 -10.98
N VAL A 351 0.26 -10.85 -11.10
CA VAL A 351 -0.09 -9.50 -10.65
C VAL A 351 -1.25 -8.91 -11.48
N GLU A 352 -2.28 -8.43 -10.78
CA GLU A 352 -3.51 -7.91 -11.38
C GLU A 352 -3.49 -6.38 -11.53
N TYR A 353 -2.74 -5.68 -10.67
CA TYR A 353 -2.61 -4.22 -10.69
C TYR A 353 -1.15 -3.75 -10.64
N VAL A 354 -0.77 -2.83 -11.53
CA VAL A 354 0.56 -2.19 -11.54
C VAL A 354 0.42 -0.67 -11.53
N GLU A 355 1.05 -0.02 -10.56
CA GLU A 355 1.18 1.44 -10.50
C GLU A 355 2.65 1.85 -10.55
N ILE A 356 2.96 2.83 -11.39
CA ILE A 356 4.30 3.39 -11.51
C ILE A 356 4.19 4.91 -11.44
N GLU A 357 4.86 5.49 -10.45
CA GLU A 357 4.88 6.92 -10.19
C GLU A 357 6.29 7.51 -10.33
N GLY A 358 6.37 8.81 -10.61
CA GLY A 358 7.64 9.54 -10.61
C GLY A 358 8.49 9.34 -11.88
N LEU A 359 7.90 8.79 -12.94
CA LEU A 359 8.53 8.74 -14.25
C LEU A 359 8.66 10.16 -14.82
N ILE A 360 9.90 10.58 -15.08
CA ILE A 360 10.18 11.83 -15.79
C ILE A 360 10.82 11.46 -17.14
N GLU A 361 9.99 11.31 -18.15
CA GLU A 361 10.50 11.13 -19.51
C GLU A 361 10.93 12.48 -20.09
N GLN A 362 12.13 12.52 -20.70
CA GLN A 362 12.65 13.75 -21.32
C GLN A 362 11.86 14.21 -22.54
N LYS A 363 11.00 13.33 -23.06
CA LYS A 363 9.98 13.54 -24.08
C LYS A 363 9.34 12.19 -24.34
N PRO A 364 8.01 12.13 -24.26
CA PRO A 364 7.33 11.62 -25.42
C PRO A 364 6.06 12.38 -25.73
N LYS A 365 5.56 12.16 -26.95
CA LYS A 365 4.20 12.47 -27.37
C LYS A 365 3.21 11.47 -26.73
N LEU A 366 3.37 11.16 -25.44
CA LEU A 366 2.38 10.35 -24.75
C LEU A 366 1.18 11.22 -24.44
N SER A 367 -0.01 10.77 -24.83
CA SER A 367 -1.27 11.40 -24.44
C SER A 367 -2.00 10.49 -23.47
N SER A 368 -2.79 11.08 -22.57
CA SER A 368 -3.65 10.34 -21.63
C SER A 368 -4.64 9.39 -22.33
N ASN A 369 -4.89 9.60 -23.63
CA ASN A 369 -5.77 8.77 -24.44
C ASN A 369 -5.12 7.50 -24.98
N GLN A 370 -3.79 7.38 -24.91
CA GLN A 370 -3.08 6.20 -25.38
C GLN A 370 -3.18 5.04 -24.37
N ALA A 371 -3.08 3.83 -24.90
CA ALA A 371 -3.00 2.61 -24.12
C ALA A 371 -1.63 1.96 -24.25
N ILE A 372 -1.32 1.07 -23.31
CA ILE A 372 -0.01 0.44 -23.22
C ILE A 372 -0.15 -1.06 -23.49
N CYS A 373 0.65 -1.56 -24.42
CA CYS A 373 0.74 -2.98 -24.69
C CYS A 373 1.94 -3.58 -23.95
N ILE A 374 1.63 -4.32 -22.88
CA ILE A 374 2.60 -4.93 -21.95
C ILE A 374 2.98 -6.37 -22.32
N GLU A 375 2.33 -6.95 -23.33
CA GLU A 375 2.51 -8.37 -23.68
C GLU A 375 3.95 -8.65 -24.17
N PRO A 376 4.52 -9.82 -23.81
CA PRO A 376 3.89 -10.95 -23.12
C PRO A 376 4.05 -10.94 -21.59
N PHE A 377 4.55 -9.86 -20.98
CA PHE A 377 5.12 -9.89 -19.63
C PHE A 377 4.14 -10.19 -18.50
N LEU A 378 2.91 -9.71 -18.59
CA LEU A 378 1.92 -9.78 -17.51
C LEU A 378 0.52 -10.13 -18.06
N PRO A 379 0.26 -11.42 -18.34
CA PRO A 379 -0.98 -11.86 -18.97
C PRO A 379 -2.22 -11.69 -18.09
N ARG A 380 -2.07 -11.54 -16.76
CA ARG A 380 -3.18 -11.31 -15.81
C ARG A 380 -3.33 -9.86 -15.36
N LEU A 381 -2.57 -8.92 -15.94
CA LEU A 381 -2.69 -7.52 -15.55
C LEU A 381 -3.98 -6.95 -16.11
N ASP A 382 -4.89 -6.57 -15.22
CA ASP A 382 -6.18 -5.98 -15.57
C ASP A 382 -6.16 -4.45 -15.40
N HIS A 383 -5.30 -3.94 -14.51
CA HIS A 383 -5.20 -2.53 -14.18
C HIS A 383 -3.76 -2.01 -14.23
N ILE A 384 -3.60 -0.84 -14.84
CA ILE A 384 -2.35 -0.10 -14.87
C ILE A 384 -2.62 1.34 -14.45
N HIS A 385 -1.73 1.94 -13.66
CA HIS A 385 -1.70 3.38 -13.41
C HIS A 385 -0.27 3.88 -13.61
N LEU A 386 0.01 4.49 -14.76
CA LEU A 386 1.32 5.10 -15.02
C LEU A 386 1.22 6.61 -14.93
N LYS A 387 1.99 7.21 -14.02
CA LYS A 387 2.13 8.66 -13.91
C LYS A 387 3.49 9.10 -14.45
N ILE A 388 3.47 9.73 -15.63
CA ILE A 388 4.63 10.21 -16.37
C ILE A 388 4.54 11.74 -16.48
N GLY A 389 5.27 12.46 -15.62
CA GLY A 389 5.07 13.89 -15.44
C GLY A 389 3.61 14.20 -15.09
N ASP A 390 2.95 15.03 -15.90
CA ASP A 390 1.54 15.41 -15.75
C ASP A 390 0.57 14.47 -16.50
N VAL A 391 1.08 13.47 -17.22
CA VAL A 391 0.27 12.52 -17.98
C VAL A 391 0.02 11.26 -17.14
N SER A 392 -1.24 10.92 -16.93
CA SER A 392 -1.67 9.64 -16.37
C SER A 392 -2.18 8.73 -17.49
N ILE A 393 -1.67 7.51 -17.55
CA ILE A 393 -2.12 6.46 -18.46
C ILE A 393 -2.70 5.31 -17.64
N ASN A 394 -3.99 5.03 -17.85
CA ASN A 394 -4.75 4.02 -17.11
C ASN A 394 -5.31 2.90 -18.01
N ARG A 395 -4.84 2.82 -19.26
CA ARG A 395 -5.40 1.93 -20.28
C ARG A 395 -4.38 0.87 -20.68
N ILE A 396 -4.77 -0.40 -20.57
CA ILE A 396 -3.99 -1.54 -21.06
C ILE A 396 -4.58 -2.00 -22.39
N PHE A 397 -3.70 -2.27 -23.33
CA PHE A 397 -4.03 -2.91 -24.58
C PHE A 397 -3.51 -4.35 -24.57
N HIS A 398 -4.41 -5.33 -24.71
CA HIS A 398 -4.04 -6.73 -24.93
C HIS A 398 -4.29 -7.09 -26.39
N THR A 399 -3.37 -7.85 -27.01
CA THR A 399 -3.59 -8.33 -28.37
C THR A 399 -4.72 -9.36 -28.44
N ARG A 400 -5.13 -9.89 -27.28
CA ARG A 400 -6.24 -10.83 -27.10
C ARG A 400 -7.60 -10.18 -26.79
N ASN A 401 -7.69 -8.85 -26.73
CA ASN A 401 -8.96 -8.16 -26.51
C ASN A 401 -9.95 -8.44 -27.64
N ILE A 402 -11.27 -8.45 -27.38
CA ILE A 402 -12.24 -8.72 -28.45
C ILE A 402 -12.15 -7.63 -29.54
N LEU A 403 -12.09 -8.04 -30.81
CA LEU A 403 -12.33 -7.15 -31.94
C LEU A 403 -13.83 -7.19 -32.28
N TRP A 404 -14.55 -6.11 -31.98
CA TRP A 404 -15.93 -5.92 -32.37
C TRP A 404 -16.01 -5.42 -33.81
N ILE A 405 -16.88 -6.04 -34.59
CA ILE A 405 -17.07 -5.72 -36.01
C ILE A 405 -18.56 -5.61 -36.25
N ALA A 406 -19.03 -4.45 -36.73
CA ALA A 406 -20.39 -4.33 -37.24
C ALA A 406 -20.63 -5.41 -38.30
N SER A 407 -21.74 -6.12 -38.23
CA SER A 407 -22.01 -7.28 -39.08
C SER A 407 -21.89 -6.96 -40.57
N ASP A 408 -22.30 -5.76 -41.00
CA ASP A 408 -22.19 -5.28 -42.38
C ASP A 408 -20.75 -4.92 -42.81
N ALA A 409 -19.85 -4.69 -41.86
CA ALA A 409 -18.44 -4.39 -42.06
C ALA A 409 -17.54 -5.65 -42.03
N TYR A 410 -18.08 -6.80 -41.63
CA TYR A 410 -17.32 -8.04 -41.48
C TYR A 410 -16.59 -8.45 -42.75
N SER A 411 -17.27 -8.37 -43.91
CA SER A 411 -16.68 -8.72 -45.21
C SER A 411 -15.46 -7.86 -45.57
N ALA A 412 -15.49 -6.57 -45.23
CA ALA A 412 -14.39 -5.64 -45.50
C ALA A 412 -13.16 -5.95 -44.63
N TRP A 413 -13.37 -6.23 -43.35
CA TRP A 413 -12.30 -6.70 -42.45
C TRP A 413 -11.72 -8.03 -42.93
N GLN A 414 -12.58 -8.99 -43.25
CA GLN A 414 -12.19 -10.34 -43.65
C GLN A 414 -11.31 -10.34 -44.93
N GLN A 415 -11.61 -9.45 -45.88
CA GLN A 415 -10.83 -9.23 -47.10
C GLN A 415 -9.49 -8.50 -46.85
N GLY A 416 -9.23 -8.04 -45.62
CA GLY A 416 -8.03 -7.30 -45.25
C GLY A 416 -8.01 -5.85 -45.71
N LYS A 417 -9.15 -5.28 -46.12
CA LYS A 417 -9.25 -3.89 -46.59
C LYS A 417 -8.90 -2.87 -45.49
N LEU A 418 -8.99 -3.29 -44.22
CA LEU A 418 -8.76 -2.45 -43.05
C LEU A 418 -7.39 -2.69 -42.39
N ASP A 419 -6.57 -3.62 -42.89
CA ASP A 419 -5.28 -3.99 -42.27
C ASP A 419 -4.33 -2.79 -42.14
N SER A 420 -4.31 -1.88 -43.11
CA SER A 420 -3.48 -0.67 -43.10
C SER A 420 -3.98 0.35 -42.07
N GLU A 421 -5.30 0.53 -41.97
CA GLU A 421 -5.94 1.42 -41.02
C GLU A 421 -5.77 0.93 -39.58
N ILE A 422 -6.02 -0.36 -39.33
CA ILE A 422 -5.79 -1.00 -38.02
C ILE A 422 -4.35 -0.76 -37.58
N LYS A 423 -3.37 -1.03 -38.46
CA LYS A 423 -1.95 -0.77 -38.15
C LYS A 423 -1.67 0.69 -37.81
N ARG A 424 -2.27 1.62 -38.56
CA ARG A 424 -2.08 3.06 -38.33
C ARG A 424 -2.66 3.49 -36.99
N VAL A 425 -3.94 3.19 -36.74
CA VAL A 425 -4.64 3.56 -35.50
C VAL A 425 -3.99 2.91 -34.29
N THR A 426 -3.63 1.62 -34.35
CA THR A 426 -2.93 0.96 -33.25
C THR A 426 -1.55 1.57 -33.02
N LYS A 427 -0.80 1.94 -34.07
CA LYS A 427 0.49 2.63 -33.92
C LYS A 427 0.35 4.00 -33.25
N ASP A 428 -0.74 4.71 -33.49
CA ASP A 428 -0.97 6.06 -32.96
C ASP A 428 -1.53 6.03 -31.52
N ALA A 429 -2.39 5.07 -31.21
CA ALA A 429 -3.10 4.99 -29.93
C ALA A 429 -2.53 3.95 -28.95
N VAL A 430 -1.68 3.02 -29.39
CA VAL A 430 -1.09 1.99 -28.53
C VAL A 430 0.43 2.08 -28.52
N VAL A 431 0.99 2.11 -27.32
CA VAL A 431 2.42 2.21 -27.07
C VAL A 431 2.94 0.82 -26.70
N PRO A 432 3.70 0.13 -27.58
CA PRO A 432 4.30 -1.15 -27.24
C PRO A 432 5.49 -0.95 -26.30
N ILE A 433 5.52 -1.71 -25.21
CA ILE A 433 6.67 -1.78 -24.32
C ILE A 433 7.79 -2.62 -24.94
N CYS A 434 7.42 -3.72 -25.61
CA CYS A 434 8.35 -4.59 -26.32
C CYS A 434 8.83 -3.93 -27.62
N SER A 435 10.15 -3.71 -27.73
CA SER A 435 10.78 -3.15 -28.93
C SER A 435 10.57 -4.06 -30.15
N GLY A 436 10.05 -3.51 -31.24
CA GLY A 436 10.13 -4.11 -32.58
C GLY A 436 8.84 -4.72 -33.11
N GLN A 437 7.77 -4.79 -32.33
CA GLN A 437 6.47 -5.23 -32.81
C GLN A 437 5.38 -4.23 -32.43
N THR A 438 4.82 -3.56 -33.44
CA THR A 438 3.50 -2.92 -33.28
C THR A 438 2.53 -4.01 -32.84
N PRO A 439 1.76 -3.83 -31.75
CA PRO A 439 0.75 -4.78 -31.35
C PRO A 439 -0.16 -5.01 -32.54
N ARG A 440 -0.43 -6.27 -32.89
CA ARG A 440 -1.23 -6.62 -34.06
C ARG A 440 -2.49 -7.34 -33.64
N PRO A 441 -3.45 -6.66 -33.00
CA PRO A 441 -4.78 -7.24 -32.81
C PRO A 441 -5.36 -7.67 -34.16
N PHE A 442 -5.77 -8.94 -34.25
CA PHE A 442 -6.76 -9.45 -35.21
C PHE A 442 -6.54 -9.01 -36.67
N LEU A 443 -5.35 -9.30 -37.20
CA LEU A 443 -5.12 -9.21 -38.64
C LEU A 443 -6.05 -10.15 -39.42
N SER A 444 -6.53 -9.71 -40.59
CA SER A 444 -7.42 -10.45 -41.49
C SER A 444 -6.90 -11.84 -41.92
N LYS A 445 -5.61 -12.12 -41.73
CA LYS A 445 -5.02 -13.45 -41.98
C LYS A 445 -5.69 -14.57 -41.16
N VAL A 446 -6.26 -14.24 -40.00
CA VAL A 446 -7.08 -15.13 -39.18
C VAL A 446 -8.38 -15.53 -39.92
N ALA A 447 -8.99 -14.58 -40.63
CA ALA A 447 -10.31 -14.68 -41.24
C ALA A 447 -10.34 -15.40 -42.61
N ARG A 448 -9.18 -15.69 -43.21
CA ARG A 448 -9.12 -16.34 -44.53
C ARG A 448 -9.60 -17.80 -44.53
N ARG A 449 -9.75 -18.41 -43.34
CA ARG A 449 -10.15 -19.82 -43.21
C ARG A 449 -11.66 -20.03 -43.16
N ASN A 450 -12.43 -19.01 -42.75
CA ASN A 450 -13.88 -19.10 -42.64
C ASN A 450 -14.52 -17.75 -42.97
N THR A 451 -15.20 -17.66 -44.11
CA THR A 451 -15.86 -16.43 -44.60
C THR A 451 -17.15 -16.11 -43.86
N ASN A 452 -17.73 -17.09 -43.18
CA ASN A 452 -19.00 -16.95 -42.50
C ASN A 452 -19.00 -17.76 -41.19
N PRO A 453 -18.18 -17.37 -40.19
CA PRO A 453 -18.11 -18.13 -38.96
C PRO A 453 -19.44 -18.06 -38.20
N MET A 454 -19.71 -19.12 -37.45
CA MET A 454 -20.88 -19.19 -36.57
C MET A 454 -20.53 -18.69 -35.18
N CYS A 455 -21.46 -17.97 -34.56
CA CYS A 455 -21.39 -17.66 -33.15
C CYS A 455 -21.32 -18.97 -32.36
N PHE A 456 -20.26 -19.16 -31.56
CA PHE A 456 -20.08 -20.42 -30.83
C PHE A 456 -21.14 -20.66 -29.73
N MET A 457 -21.97 -19.65 -29.43
CA MET A 457 -23.09 -19.73 -28.48
C MET A 457 -24.40 -20.07 -29.18
N CYS A 458 -24.93 -19.17 -30.03
CA CYS A 458 -26.24 -19.35 -30.67
C CYS A 458 -26.19 -20.11 -32.00
N GLN A 459 -25.00 -20.48 -32.48
CA GLN A 459 -24.76 -21.16 -33.77
C GLN A 459 -25.21 -20.39 -35.02
N LYS A 460 -25.68 -19.14 -34.88
CA LYS A 460 -25.99 -18.27 -36.02
C LYS A 460 -24.70 -17.83 -36.71
N SER A 461 -24.67 -17.92 -38.02
CA SER A 461 -23.60 -17.42 -38.88
C SER A 461 -23.58 -15.88 -38.93
N VAL A 462 -22.44 -15.30 -39.30
CA VAL A 462 -22.34 -13.84 -39.48
C VAL A 462 -23.36 -13.31 -40.49
N SER A 463 -23.63 -14.03 -41.59
CA SER A 463 -24.65 -13.65 -42.57
C SER A 463 -26.06 -13.65 -41.98
N GLU A 464 -26.44 -14.68 -41.22
CA GLU A 464 -27.75 -14.75 -40.56
C GLU A 464 -27.92 -13.64 -39.51
N ILE A 465 -26.83 -13.26 -38.83
CA ILE A 465 -26.84 -12.14 -37.89
C ILE A 465 -26.96 -10.80 -38.65
N ALA A 466 -26.32 -10.66 -39.81
CA ALA A 466 -26.46 -9.48 -40.66
C ALA A 466 -27.87 -9.34 -41.26
N GLU A 467 -28.55 -10.45 -41.55
CA GLU A 467 -29.94 -10.46 -42.04
C GLU A 467 -30.95 -10.10 -40.94
N GLN A 468 -30.60 -10.29 -39.66
CA GLN A 468 -31.44 -9.96 -38.50
C GLN A 468 -31.42 -8.48 -38.11
N ILE A 469 -30.72 -7.63 -38.88
CA ILE A 469 -30.72 -6.18 -38.66
C ILE A 469 -32.12 -5.64 -39.00
N ASN A 470 -33.00 -5.61 -38.01
CA ASN A 470 -34.13 -4.69 -38.01
C ASN A 470 -33.54 -3.27 -38.03
N GLN A 471 -34.14 -2.35 -38.79
CA GLN A 471 -33.53 -1.07 -39.23
C GLN A 471 -32.98 -0.13 -38.12
N THR A 472 -33.11 -0.46 -36.84
CA THR A 472 -32.80 0.43 -35.71
C THR A 472 -31.56 0.06 -34.89
N GLU A 473 -31.06 -1.18 -34.91
CA GLU A 473 -29.95 -1.60 -34.03
C GLU A 473 -28.78 -2.25 -34.79
N LEU A 474 -27.58 -1.72 -34.58
CA LEU A 474 -26.35 -2.30 -35.13
C LEU A 474 -25.96 -3.56 -34.34
N LEU A 475 -25.92 -4.71 -35.03
CA LEU A 475 -25.43 -5.96 -34.46
C LEU A 475 -23.92 -6.08 -34.64
N TYR A 476 -23.20 -6.33 -33.55
CA TYR A 476 -21.75 -6.51 -33.55
C TYR A 476 -21.37 -7.98 -33.40
N ILE A 477 -20.31 -8.36 -34.12
CA ILE A 477 -19.63 -9.65 -34.03
C ILE A 477 -18.28 -9.44 -33.36
N GLY A 478 -18.05 -10.11 -32.24
CA GLY A 478 -16.77 -10.09 -31.53
C GLY A 478 -15.88 -11.25 -31.97
N VAL A 479 -14.70 -10.96 -32.52
CA VAL A 479 -13.65 -11.96 -32.78
C VAL A 479 -12.84 -12.15 -31.48
N VAL A 480 -12.89 -13.36 -30.91
CA VAL A 480 -12.40 -13.61 -29.54
C VAL A 480 -11.06 -14.37 -29.47
N CYS A 481 -10.52 -14.86 -30.60
CA CYS A 481 -9.25 -15.58 -30.61
C CYS A 481 -8.55 -15.52 -31.96
N GLU A 482 -7.28 -15.96 -31.99
CA GLU A 482 -6.44 -16.04 -33.19
C GLU A 482 -6.92 -17.06 -34.24
N VAL A 483 -7.83 -17.96 -33.89
CA VAL A 483 -8.45 -18.92 -34.83
C VAL A 483 -9.66 -18.30 -35.54
N GLY A 484 -10.14 -17.15 -35.08
CA GLY A 484 -11.28 -16.45 -35.68
C GLY A 484 -12.63 -16.92 -35.17
N HIS A 485 -12.71 -17.55 -34.01
CA HIS A 485 -14.00 -17.81 -33.36
C HIS A 485 -14.70 -16.50 -33.03
N VAL A 486 -16.02 -16.50 -33.21
CA VAL A 486 -16.85 -15.31 -33.06
C VAL A 486 -17.95 -15.50 -32.02
N VAL A 487 -18.33 -14.40 -31.37
CA VAL A 487 -19.52 -14.30 -30.51
C VAL A 487 -20.34 -13.09 -30.96
N CYS A 488 -21.66 -13.21 -31.06
CA CYS A 488 -22.48 -12.01 -31.29
C CYS A 488 -22.62 -11.21 -29.98
N ASN A 489 -22.82 -9.90 -30.09
CA ASN A 489 -23.00 -9.01 -28.94
C ASN A 489 -24.08 -9.50 -27.97
N VAL A 490 -25.25 -9.93 -28.48
CA VAL A 490 -26.35 -10.47 -27.66
C VAL A 490 -25.91 -11.68 -26.82
N CYS A 491 -25.20 -12.63 -27.44
CA CYS A 491 -24.70 -13.79 -26.70
C CYS A 491 -23.59 -13.42 -25.71
N TYR A 492 -22.76 -12.43 -26.05
CA TYR A 492 -21.72 -11.96 -25.17
C TYR A 492 -22.29 -11.22 -23.94
N GLU A 493 -23.32 -10.39 -24.11
CA GLU A 493 -24.03 -9.75 -23.00
C GLU A 493 -24.70 -10.78 -22.10
N SER A 494 -25.32 -11.81 -22.68
CA SER A 494 -25.86 -12.93 -21.92
C SER A 494 -24.76 -13.68 -21.15
N LEU A 495 -23.57 -13.85 -21.73
CA LEU A 495 -22.42 -14.42 -21.04
C LEU A 495 -21.98 -13.54 -19.85
N LEU A 496 -21.96 -12.22 -20.01
CA LEU A 496 -21.61 -11.29 -18.93
C LEU A 496 -22.65 -11.30 -17.80
N GLN A 497 -23.94 -11.39 -18.12
CA GLN A 497 -25.02 -11.43 -17.13
C GLN A 497 -25.06 -12.74 -16.34
N ASN A 498 -24.72 -13.85 -16.98
CA ASN A 498 -24.72 -15.18 -16.35
C ASN A 498 -23.43 -15.50 -15.60
N ASN A 499 -22.37 -14.71 -15.80
CA ASN A 499 -21.12 -14.87 -15.08
C ASN A 499 -21.28 -14.22 -13.71
N ASP A 500 -21.42 -15.01 -12.65
CA ASP A 500 -21.00 -14.57 -11.33
C ASP A 500 -19.55 -14.06 -11.51
N ASN A 501 -19.30 -12.78 -11.23
CA ASN A 501 -18.16 -11.94 -11.67
C ASN A 501 -16.72 -12.52 -11.54
N ASN A 502 -16.55 -13.76 -11.11
CA ASN A 502 -15.29 -14.45 -10.86
C ASN A 502 -14.94 -15.58 -11.84
N HIS A 503 -15.75 -15.87 -12.87
CA HIS A 503 -15.41 -16.94 -13.81
C HIS A 503 -14.84 -16.41 -15.14
N PRO A 504 -13.62 -16.79 -15.53
CA PRO A 504 -13.06 -16.38 -16.81
C PRO A 504 -13.92 -16.89 -17.98
N ILE A 505 -14.25 -16.01 -18.93
CA ILE A 505 -14.93 -16.41 -20.17
C ILE A 505 -13.90 -17.07 -21.07
N PHE A 506 -14.11 -18.33 -21.44
CA PHE A 506 -13.24 -19.02 -22.39
C PHE A 506 -13.86 -19.00 -23.78
N CYS A 507 -13.01 -18.80 -24.78
CA CYS A 507 -13.34 -19.11 -26.17
C CYS A 507 -13.71 -20.60 -26.24
N SER A 508 -14.61 -20.96 -27.16
CA SER A 508 -15.22 -22.29 -27.38
C SER A 508 -14.45 -23.52 -26.86
N THR A 509 -15.17 -24.62 -26.60
CA THR A 509 -14.63 -25.87 -26.02
C THR A 509 -13.35 -26.40 -26.68
N GLN A 510 -13.06 -26.02 -27.93
CA GLN A 510 -11.91 -26.45 -28.71
C GLN A 510 -10.66 -25.55 -28.54
N CYS A 511 -10.82 -24.22 -28.51
CA CYS A 511 -9.70 -23.28 -28.42
C CYS A 511 -9.26 -23.09 -26.96
N LYS A 512 -10.22 -22.88 -26.05
CA LYS A 512 -10.02 -22.54 -24.64
C LYS A 512 -9.10 -21.35 -24.28
N PRO A 513 -8.73 -20.37 -25.15
CA PRO A 513 -8.07 -19.18 -24.64
C PRO A 513 -9.06 -18.35 -23.82
N LEU A 514 -8.52 -17.67 -22.83
CA LEU A 514 -9.23 -16.67 -22.04
C LEU A 514 -9.66 -15.51 -22.95
N VAL A 515 -10.95 -15.21 -22.95
CA VAL A 515 -11.54 -14.03 -23.57
C VAL A 515 -11.49 -12.91 -22.55
N HIS A 516 -10.53 -12.01 -22.71
CA HIS A 516 -10.39 -10.85 -21.86
C HIS A 516 -11.52 -9.86 -22.17
N GLY A 517 -12.47 -9.70 -21.24
CA GLY A 517 -13.55 -8.70 -21.30
C GLY A 517 -13.09 -7.29 -20.92
N LEU A 518 -11.84 -6.94 -21.24
CA LEU A 518 -11.17 -5.78 -20.68
C LEU A 518 -11.65 -4.45 -21.28
N SER A 519 -11.27 -3.38 -20.57
CA SER A 519 -11.60 -1.97 -20.75
C SER A 519 -11.29 -1.35 -22.13
N GLY A 520 -10.73 -2.10 -23.08
CA GLY A 520 -10.40 -1.62 -24.42
C GLY A 520 -10.69 -2.66 -25.50
N ALA A 521 -11.52 -2.30 -26.47
CA ALA A 521 -11.81 -3.14 -27.62
C ALA A 521 -11.49 -2.41 -28.93
N GLY A 522 -11.05 -3.17 -29.93
CA GLY A 522 -11.08 -2.69 -31.30
C GLY A 522 -12.52 -2.71 -31.79
N ALA A 523 -12.96 -1.67 -32.49
CA ALA A 523 -14.26 -1.63 -33.15
C ALA A 523 -14.08 -1.29 -34.63
N ILE A 524 -14.78 -2.04 -35.48
CA ILE A 524 -14.89 -1.77 -36.92
C ILE A 524 -16.36 -1.44 -37.21
N GLU A 525 -16.63 -0.24 -37.68
CA GLU A 525 -17.98 0.25 -37.95
C GLU A 525 -17.95 1.36 -39.00
N ARG A 526 -19.13 1.78 -39.46
CA ARG A 526 -19.25 2.96 -40.34
C ARG A 526 -19.16 4.23 -39.52
N ASN A 527 -18.34 5.17 -39.97
CA ASN A 527 -18.34 6.53 -39.44
C ASN A 527 -19.57 7.32 -39.91
N SER A 528 -19.68 8.59 -39.49
CA SER A 528 -20.78 9.49 -39.91
C SER A 528 -20.86 9.75 -41.41
N GLU A 529 -19.81 9.46 -42.17
CA GLU A 529 -19.77 9.54 -43.64
C GLU A 529 -20.16 8.21 -44.32
N GLY A 530 -20.56 7.20 -43.54
CA GLY A 530 -20.89 5.86 -44.03
C GLY A 530 -19.67 5.01 -44.42
N LYS A 531 -18.44 5.48 -44.17
CA LYS A 531 -17.20 4.75 -44.46
C LYS A 531 -16.87 3.79 -43.33
N ILE A 532 -16.59 2.54 -43.68
CA ILE A 532 -16.10 1.54 -42.71
C ILE A 532 -14.70 1.94 -42.28
N GLY A 533 -14.49 2.10 -40.98
CA GLY A 533 -13.19 2.42 -40.37
C GLY A 533 -12.94 1.61 -39.10
N PHE A 534 -11.73 1.70 -38.59
CA PHE A 534 -11.31 1.07 -37.34
C PHE A 534 -11.04 2.13 -36.27
N LYS A 535 -11.59 1.92 -35.07
CA LYS A 535 -11.33 2.74 -33.89
C LYS A 535 -11.04 1.86 -32.68
N LEU A 536 -10.26 2.38 -31.73
CA LEU A 536 -10.13 1.77 -30.40
C LEU A 536 -11.17 2.42 -29.49
N VAL A 537 -12.00 1.59 -28.88
CA VAL A 537 -13.05 2.00 -27.95
C VAL A 537 -12.64 1.56 -26.57
N TRP A 538 -12.63 2.51 -25.64
CA TRP A 538 -12.36 2.22 -24.24
C TRP A 538 -13.69 2.26 -23.49
N ARG A 539 -14.03 1.20 -22.77
CA ARG A 539 -15.17 1.20 -21.84
C ARG A 539 -14.76 1.99 -20.60
N GLU A 540 -14.69 3.31 -20.72
CA GLU A 540 -14.80 4.18 -19.57
C GLU A 540 -16.29 4.38 -19.32
N TYR A 541 -16.77 3.96 -18.15
CA TYR A 541 -18.03 4.36 -17.52
C TYR A 541 -19.12 4.92 -18.45
N VAL A 542 -20.18 4.11 -18.59
CA VAL A 542 -21.50 4.48 -19.15
C VAL A 542 -21.53 4.61 -20.67
N VAL A 543 -21.82 3.49 -21.35
CA VAL A 543 -22.63 3.54 -22.57
C VAL A 543 -24.02 3.94 -22.11
N CYS A 544 -24.31 5.25 -22.07
CA CYS A 544 -25.69 5.70 -21.98
C CYS A 544 -26.40 5.28 -23.28
N GLU A 545 -27.62 4.79 -23.10
CA GLU A 545 -28.65 4.59 -24.13
C GLU A 545 -28.78 5.76 -25.10
#